data_AF-M0DVZ7-F1
#
_entry.id   AF-M0DVZ7-F1
#
_cell.length_a   1.000
_cell.length_b   1.000
_cell.length_c   1.000
_cell.angle_alpha   90.00
_cell.angle_beta   90.00
_cell.angle_gamma   90.00
#
_symmetry.space_group_name_H-M   'P 1'
#
loop_
_entity.id
_entity.type
_entity.pdbx_description
1 polymer ?
#
loop_
_entity_poly.entity_id
_entity_poly.type
_entity_poly.pdbx_seq_one_letter_code
_entity_poly.pdbx_strand_id
1 'polypeptide(L)'
;MLLQGVVTALFPRASVRLTKRMIGKNFDNADELEATPAYVRQLRAIGVGMIAAGGTGLLLEDATESKAEVVEAADEATTDGED
;
A
#
# COMPACT_ATOMS: atom_id res chain seq x y z
N MET A 1 11.41 8.72 10.07
CA MET A 1 10.31 8.31 9.18
C MET A 1 10.30 6.79 8.89
N LEU A 2 11.41 6.16 8.48
CA LEU A 2 11.46 4.71 8.19
C LEU A 2 11.09 3.80 9.37
N LEU A 3 11.52 4.15 10.59
CA LEU A 3 11.20 3.36 11.78
C LEU A 3 9.67 3.31 12.04
N GLN A 4 8.97 4.40 11.78
CA GLN A 4 7.51 4.47 11.93
C GLN A 4 6.80 3.64 10.86
N GLY A 5 7.32 3.60 9.63
CA GLY A 5 6.84 2.70 8.57
C GLY A 5 7.07 1.22 8.89
N VAL A 6 8.22 0.86 9.45
CA VAL A 6 8.54 -0.51 9.87
C VAL A 6 7.65 -0.97 11.03
N VAL A 7 7.41 -0.10 12.02
CA VAL A 7 6.50 -0.40 13.14
C VAL A 7 5.07 -0.60 12.64
N THR A 8 4.58 0.26 11.74
CA THR A 8 3.25 0.10 11.10
C THR A 8 3.17 -1.16 10.23
N ALA A 9 4.25 -1.56 9.56
CA ALA A 9 4.30 -2.80 8.77
C ALA A 9 4.39 -4.08 9.62
N LEU A 10 4.93 -4.00 10.85
CA LEU A 10 5.07 -5.13 11.77
C LEU A 10 3.88 -5.30 12.72
N PHE A 11 3.13 -4.22 12.99
CA PHE A 11 1.92 -4.23 13.81
C PHE A 11 0.86 -5.28 13.38
N PRO A 12 0.62 -5.53 12.08
CA PRO A 12 -0.34 -6.55 11.64
C PRO A 12 0.05 -7.95 12.11
N ARG A 13 1.34 -8.30 12.10
CA ARG A 13 1.81 -9.62 12.53
C ARG A 13 1.65 -9.83 14.04
N ALA A 14 1.92 -8.80 14.83
CA ALA A 14 1.74 -8.86 16.28
C ALA A 14 0.25 -8.96 16.65
N SER A 15 -0.59 -8.15 16.02
CA SER A 15 -2.04 -8.12 16.24
C SER A 15 -2.72 -9.43 15.86
N VAL A 16 -2.36 -10.04 14.71
CA VAL A 16 -2.90 -11.35 14.32
C VAL A 16 -2.58 -12.42 15.36
N ARG A 17 -1.36 -12.40 15.92
CA ARG A 17 -0.91 -13.39 16.91
C ARG A 17 -1.63 -13.22 18.25
N LEU A 18 -1.89 -11.97 18.67
CA LEU A 18 -2.68 -11.65 19.86
C LEU A 18 -4.15 -12.06 19.68
N THR A 19 -4.76 -11.71 18.55
CA THR A 19 -6.15 -12.06 18.23
C THR A 19 -6.35 -13.57 18.15
N LYS A 20 -5.45 -14.32 17.49
CA LYS A 20 -5.48 -15.80 17.51
C LYS A 20 -5.44 -16.35 18.94
N ARG A 21 -4.59 -15.79 19.81
CA ARG A 21 -4.46 -16.23 21.21
C ARG A 21 -5.67 -15.89 22.07
N MET A 22 -6.42 -14.83 21.74
CA MET A 22 -7.68 -14.48 22.41
C MET A 22 -8.85 -15.34 21.92
N ILE A 23 -8.90 -15.66 20.62
CA ILE A 23 -9.96 -16.49 20.03
C ILE A 23 -9.77 -17.97 20.40
N GLY A 24 -8.56 -18.50 20.34
CA GLY A 24 -8.25 -19.89 20.71
C GLY A 24 -8.43 -20.20 22.19
N LYS A 25 -8.50 -19.19 23.07
CA LYS A 25 -8.87 -19.38 24.48
C LYS A 25 -10.35 -19.72 24.69
N ASN A 26 -11.21 -19.45 23.71
CA ASN A 26 -12.67 -19.68 23.80
C ASN A 26 -13.16 -20.75 22.80
N PHE A 27 -12.30 -21.23 21.91
CA PHE A 27 -12.62 -22.22 20.89
C PHE A 27 -11.50 -23.25 20.82
N ASP A 28 -11.77 -24.47 21.29
CA ASP A 28 -10.78 -25.55 21.39
C ASP A 28 -10.16 -25.98 20.04
N ASN A 29 -10.80 -25.64 18.90
CA ASN A 29 -10.37 -26.01 17.55
C ASN A 29 -10.09 -24.79 16.65
N ALA A 30 -9.84 -23.60 17.22
CA ALA A 30 -9.56 -22.39 16.42
C ALA A 30 -8.33 -22.54 15.50
N ASP A 31 -7.43 -23.46 15.86
CA ASP A 31 -6.21 -23.78 15.15
C ASP A 31 -6.48 -24.59 13.87
N GLU A 32 -7.60 -25.29 13.84
CA GLU A 32 -8.05 -26.19 12.76
C GLU A 32 -8.94 -25.46 11.72
N LEU A 33 -9.22 -24.17 11.93
CA LEU A 33 -10.03 -23.37 11.02
C LEU A 33 -9.31 -23.16 9.68
N GLU A 34 -9.75 -23.90 8.66
CA GLU A 34 -9.31 -23.71 7.29
C GLU A 34 -10.09 -22.58 6.59
N ALA A 35 -9.35 -21.71 5.93
CA ALA A 35 -9.93 -20.65 5.12
C ALA A 35 -10.65 -21.23 3.90
N THR A 36 -11.93 -20.87 3.70
CA THR A 36 -12.67 -21.35 2.53
C THR A 36 -12.03 -20.86 1.23
N PRO A 37 -12.10 -21.61 0.12
CA PRO A 37 -11.54 -21.17 -1.16
C PRO A 37 -12.12 -19.84 -1.66
N ALA A 38 -13.39 -19.56 -1.35
CA ALA A 38 -14.03 -18.29 -1.67
C ALA A 38 -13.43 -17.13 -0.86
N TYR A 39 -13.20 -17.33 0.44
CA TYR A 39 -12.55 -16.35 1.30
C TYR A 39 -11.13 -16.03 0.84
N VAL A 40 -10.34 -17.05 0.47
CA VAL A 40 -8.99 -16.87 -0.08
C VAL A 40 -9.01 -16.07 -1.39
N ARG A 41 -9.95 -16.36 -2.30
CA ARG A 41 -10.13 -15.59 -3.53
C ARG A 41 -10.46 -14.13 -3.26
N GLN A 42 -11.35 -13.88 -2.29
CA GLN A 42 -11.71 -12.52 -1.89
C GLN A 42 -10.51 -11.77 -1.31
N LEU A 43 -9.72 -12.40 -0.44
CA LEU A 43 -8.54 -11.78 0.15
C LEU A 43 -7.50 -11.41 -0.91
N ARG A 44 -7.33 -12.24 -1.93
CA ARG A 44 -6.48 -11.93 -3.09
C ARG A 44 -7.01 -10.76 -3.89
N ALA A 45 -8.32 -10.71 -4.17
CA ALA A 45 -8.93 -9.59 -4.90
C ALA A 45 -8.75 -8.26 -4.15
N ILE A 46 -8.96 -8.27 -2.83
CA ILE A 46 -8.71 -7.10 -1.97
C ILE A 46 -7.24 -6.68 -2.04
N GLY A 47 -6.30 -7.64 -1.93
CA GLY A 47 -4.86 -7.39 -2.04
C GLY A 47 -4.47 -6.78 -3.38
N VAL A 48 -4.98 -7.32 -4.49
CA VAL A 48 -4.74 -6.78 -5.84
C VAL A 48 -5.29 -5.37 -5.97
N GLY A 49 -6.49 -5.11 -5.45
CA GLY A 49 -7.07 -3.76 -5.45
C GLY A 49 -6.22 -2.74 -4.70
N MET A 50 -5.69 -3.10 -3.54
CA MET A 50 -4.78 -2.23 -2.77
C MET A 50 -3.48 -1.95 -3.51
N ILE A 51 -2.86 -2.98 -4.11
CA ILE A 51 -1.63 -2.79 -4.91
C ILE A 51 -1.91 -1.92 -6.13
N ALA A 52 -3.02 -2.16 -6.83
CA ALA A 52 -3.40 -1.35 -7.98
C ALA A 52 -3.55 0.11 -7.56
N ALA A 53 -4.42 0.41 -6.59
CA ALA A 53 -4.68 1.79 -6.16
C ALA A 53 -3.42 2.51 -5.65
N GLY A 54 -2.60 1.83 -4.85
CA GLY A 54 -1.33 2.41 -4.38
C GLY A 54 -0.33 2.63 -5.52
N GLY A 55 -0.22 1.66 -6.44
CA GLY A 55 0.66 1.75 -7.61
C GLY A 55 0.26 2.86 -8.57
N THR A 56 -1.04 3.04 -8.85
CA THR A 56 -1.50 4.18 -9.66
C THR A 56 -1.23 5.50 -8.99
N GLY A 57 -1.38 5.60 -7.66
CA GLY A 57 -1.06 6.81 -6.91
C GLY A 57 0.40 7.24 -7.14
N LEU A 58 1.35 6.30 -6.99
CA LEU A 58 2.77 6.57 -7.21
C LEU A 58 3.09 6.94 -8.66
N LEU A 59 2.50 6.27 -9.64
CA LEU A 59 2.69 6.60 -11.06
C LEU A 59 2.15 7.99 -11.41
N LEU A 60 1.04 8.40 -10.80
CA LEU A 60 0.48 9.75 -11.00
C LEU A 60 1.39 10.81 -10.37
N GLU A 61 1.95 10.55 -9.19
CA GLU A 61 2.88 11.46 -8.51
C GLU A 61 4.16 11.64 -9.35
N ASP A 62 4.74 10.55 -9.84
CA ASP A 62 5.92 10.53 -10.73
C ASP A 62 5.64 11.24 -12.08
N ALA A 63 4.46 11.02 -12.66
CA ALA A 63 4.04 11.70 -13.89
C ALA A 63 3.78 13.20 -13.68
N THR A 64 3.31 13.62 -12.49
CA THR A 64 3.16 15.05 -12.16
C THR A 64 4.50 15.74 -11.92
N GLU A 65 5.47 15.05 -11.31
CA GLU A 65 6.84 15.53 -11.14
C GLU A 65 7.54 15.67 -12.51
N SER A 66 7.45 14.64 -13.35
CA SER A 66 7.95 14.66 -14.73
C SER A 66 7.30 15.76 -15.58
N LYS A 67 6.01 16.03 -15.38
CA LYS A 67 5.30 17.11 -16.11
C LYS A 67 5.71 18.50 -15.60
N ALA A 68 6.02 18.65 -14.32
CA ALA A 68 6.49 19.91 -13.75
C ALA A 68 7.88 20.29 -14.32
N GLU A 69 8.82 19.34 -14.41
CA GLU A 69 10.13 19.58 -15.03
C GLU A 69 10.02 20.01 -16.50
N VAL A 70 9.09 19.43 -17.27
CA VAL A 70 8.88 19.79 -18.68
C VAL A 70 8.27 21.18 -18.83
N VAL A 71 7.40 21.60 -17.90
CA VAL A 71 6.79 22.93 -17.91
C VAL A 71 7.81 23.99 -17.48
N GLU A 72 8.66 23.70 -16.49
CA GLU A 72 9.75 24.59 -16.06
C GLU A 72 10.76 24.78 -17.20
N ALA A 73 11.22 23.70 -17.84
CA ALA A 73 12.14 23.76 -18.99
C ALA A 73 11.57 24.53 -20.20
N ALA A 74 10.24 24.57 -20.37
CA ALA A 74 9.58 25.33 -21.43
C ALA A 74 9.45 26.83 -21.10
N ASP A 75 9.35 27.18 -19.82
CA ASP A 75 9.29 28.58 -19.35
C ASP A 75 10.69 29.23 -19.38
N GLU A 76 11.72 28.46 -19.04
CA GLU A 76 13.14 28.87 -19.13
C GLU A 76 13.55 29.14 -20.59
N ALA A 77 13.11 28.29 -21.53
CA ALA A 77 13.37 28.47 -22.96
C ALA A 77 12.64 29.67 -23.59
N THR A 78 11.64 30.24 -22.91
CA THR A 78 10.86 31.39 -23.40
C THR A 78 11.41 32.72 -22.88
N THR A 79 12.19 32.71 -21.79
CA THR A 79 12.67 33.93 -21.12
C THR A 79 14.04 34.43 -21.61
N ASP A 80 14.80 33.63 -22.35
CA ASP A 80 16.11 33.99 -22.95
C ASP A 80 16.01 34.72 -24.33
N GLY A 81 14.81 35.15 -24.73
CA GLY A 81 14.53 35.69 -26.08
C GLY A 81 14.31 37.20 -26.21
N GLU A 82 14.43 37.99 -25.14
CA GLU A 82 14.25 39.44 -25.16
C GLU A 82 15.48 40.17 -24.59
N ASP A 83 16.45 40.48 -25.47
CA ASP A 83 17.46 41.54 -25.31
C ASP A 83 17.57 42.35 -26.62
#